data_AF-N1W2Z8-F1
#
_entry.id   AF-N1W2Z8-F1
#
_cell.length_a   1.000
_cell.length_b   1.000
_cell.length_c   1.000
_cell.angle_alpha   90.00
_cell.angle_beta   90.00
_cell.angle_gamma   90.00
#
_symmetry.space_group_name_H-M   'P 1'
#
loop_
_entity.id
_entity.type
_entity.pdbx_description
1 polymer ?
#
loop_
_entity_poly.entity_id
_entity_poly.type
_entity_poly.pdbx_seq_one_letter_code
_entity_poly.pdbx_strand_id
1 'polypeptide(L)'
;MKDHLIRTSHPNSLPIKSVSTSGTFEVKNEEFLSFFEEKEQSSLSSIIFQFDDVVYFNGIELLPGKDGLDFFPDSFRFELSHDGKYWEPILQESSFRKSFKTSAKWLFSLTSARYVKFVSKISRKASNGRGV
;
A
#
# COMPACT_ATOMS: atom_id res chain seq x y z
N MET A 1 26.71 0.99 21.37
CA MET A 1 26.27 2.08 20.46
C MET A 1 24.76 2.00 20.34
N LYS A 2 24.07 3.14 20.29
CA LYS A 2 22.61 3.24 20.45
C LYS A 2 21.87 2.58 19.29
N ASP A 3 21.21 1.46 19.58
CA ASP A 3 20.14 0.91 18.77
C ASP A 3 18.94 1.88 18.82
N HIS A 4 18.89 2.83 17.88
CA HIS A 4 17.65 3.54 17.54
C HIS A 4 16.73 2.59 16.76
N LEU A 5 16.37 1.47 17.39
CA LEU A 5 15.37 0.55 16.88
C LEU A 5 14.03 1.27 16.99
N ILE A 6 13.53 1.70 15.84
CA ILE A 6 12.15 2.15 15.71
C ILE A 6 11.28 0.96 16.15
N ARG A 7 10.67 1.08 17.33
CA ARG A 7 9.73 0.07 17.83
C ARG A 7 8.42 0.23 17.06
N THR A 8 8.19 -0.64 16.08
CA THR A 8 6.84 -0.81 15.54
C THR A 8 6.02 -1.58 16.57
N SER A 9 4.78 -1.15 16.78
CA SER A 9 3.82 -1.85 17.66
C SER A 9 3.55 -3.27 17.17
N HIS A 10 3.71 -3.49 15.86
CA HIS A 10 3.54 -4.77 15.19
C HIS A 10 4.77 -5.03 14.31
N PRO A 11 5.57 -6.07 14.60
CA PRO A 11 6.72 -6.45 13.78
C PRO A 11 6.33 -7.28 12.55
N ASN A 12 5.09 -7.78 12.48
CA ASN A 12 4.58 -8.67 11.44
C ASN A 12 3.40 -8.04 10.68
N SER A 13 3.14 -8.54 9.47
CA SER A 13 1.93 -8.24 8.68
C SER A 13 0.65 -8.56 9.48
N LEU A 14 -0.36 -7.69 9.36
CA LEU A 14 -1.66 -7.89 9.99
C LEU A 14 -2.54 -8.82 9.13
N PRO A 15 -3.28 -9.77 9.72
CA PRO A 15 -4.07 -10.75 8.96
C PRO A 15 -5.25 -10.06 8.26
N ILE A 16 -5.31 -10.20 6.94
CA ILE A 16 -6.32 -9.57 6.08
C ILE A 16 -7.50 -10.52 5.93
N LYS A 17 -8.69 -10.06 6.35
CA LYS A 17 -9.95 -10.79 6.21
C LYS A 17 -10.47 -10.74 4.79
N SER A 18 -10.44 -9.58 4.17
CA SER A 18 -10.88 -9.40 2.79
C SER A 18 -10.18 -8.22 2.12
N VAL A 19 -10.11 -8.31 0.78
CA VAL A 19 -9.58 -7.25 -0.08
C VAL A 19 -10.67 -6.87 -1.08
N SER A 20 -10.92 -5.57 -1.23
CA SER A 20 -11.81 -5.01 -2.24
C SER A 20 -11.02 -4.08 -3.16
N THR A 21 -11.01 -4.41 -4.45
CA THR A 21 -10.33 -3.64 -5.49
C THR A 21 -10.93 -3.94 -6.86
N SER A 22 -10.64 -3.12 -7.86
CA SER A 22 -11.02 -3.33 -9.26
C SER A 22 -9.99 -4.13 -10.06
N GLY A 23 -8.78 -4.33 -9.54
CA GLY A 23 -7.75 -5.17 -10.14
C GLY A 23 -7.75 -6.63 -9.67
N THR A 24 -6.74 -7.37 -10.10
CA THR A 24 -6.44 -8.73 -9.62
C THR A 24 -5.46 -8.66 -8.44
N PHE A 25 -5.60 -9.56 -7.48
CA PHE A 25 -4.72 -9.61 -6.31
C PHE A 25 -4.45 -11.05 -5.87
N GLU A 26 -3.38 -11.22 -5.11
CA GLU A 26 -3.00 -12.50 -4.50
C GLU A 26 -2.92 -12.33 -2.98
N VAL A 27 -3.67 -13.16 -2.24
CA VAL A 27 -3.61 -13.28 -0.78
C VAL A 27 -3.31 -14.73 -0.44
N LYS A 28 -2.34 -14.97 0.44
CA LYS A 28 -1.97 -16.30 0.93
C LYS A 28 -1.75 -16.25 2.43
N ASN A 29 -2.33 -17.19 3.17
CA ASN A 29 -2.24 -17.22 4.63
C ASN A 29 -2.58 -15.86 5.28
N GLU A 30 -3.65 -15.21 4.80
CA GLU A 30 -4.11 -13.90 5.28
C GLU A 30 -3.11 -12.74 5.04
N GLU A 31 -2.04 -12.98 4.28
CA GLU A 31 -1.07 -11.98 3.87
C GLU A 31 -1.31 -11.57 2.41
N PHE A 32 -1.32 -10.26 2.16
CA PHE A 32 -1.42 -9.71 0.81
C PHE A 32 -0.05 -9.73 0.14
N LEU A 33 0.04 -10.40 -1.00
CA LEU A 33 1.29 -10.64 -1.70
C LEU A 33 1.49 -9.72 -2.90
N SER A 34 0.44 -9.53 -3.71
CA SER A 34 0.54 -8.75 -4.93
C SER A 34 -0.80 -8.20 -5.39
N PHE A 35 -0.73 -7.13 -6.17
CA PHE A 35 -1.86 -6.55 -6.87
C PHE A 35 -1.42 -6.07 -8.25
N PHE A 36 -2.31 -6.27 -9.21
CA PHE A 36 -2.14 -5.84 -10.57
C PHE A 36 -3.45 -5.25 -11.08
N GLU A 37 -3.35 -4.10 -11.75
CA GLU A 37 -4.49 -3.50 -12.40
C GLU A 37 -4.04 -2.79 -13.67
N GLU A 38 -4.68 -3.14 -14.78
CA GLU A 38 -4.48 -2.48 -16.07
C GLU A 38 -5.63 -1.51 -16.32
N LYS A 39 -5.30 -0.26 -16.67
CA LYS A 39 -6.27 0.76 -17.03
C LYS A 39 -5.88 1.41 -18.35
N GLU A 40 -6.84 1.53 -19.27
CA GLU A 40 -6.63 2.19 -20.57
C GLU A 40 -6.33 3.68 -20.44
N GLN A 41 -6.84 4.32 -19.38
CA GLN A 41 -6.66 5.75 -19.09
C GLN A 41 -6.14 5.97 -17.67
N SER A 42 -5.33 7.02 -17.51
CA SER A 42 -4.82 7.43 -16.19
C SER A 42 -5.99 7.80 -15.28
N SER A 43 -6.23 6.94 -14.29
CA SER A 43 -7.26 7.13 -13.28
C SER A 43 -6.76 6.65 -11.92
N LEU A 44 -7.54 6.91 -10.88
CA LEU A 44 -7.22 6.45 -9.53
C LEU A 44 -7.51 4.96 -9.40
N SER A 45 -6.59 4.26 -8.77
CA SER A 45 -6.71 2.86 -8.35
C SER A 45 -6.85 2.82 -6.84
N SER A 46 -7.67 1.90 -6.33
CA SER A 46 -7.85 1.73 -4.90
C SER A 46 -7.87 0.27 -4.48
N ILE A 47 -7.22 -0.01 -3.36
CA ILE A 47 -7.24 -1.30 -2.68
C ILE A 47 -7.73 -1.05 -1.27
N ILE A 48 -8.80 -1.72 -0.87
CA ILE A 48 -9.34 -1.66 0.49
C ILE A 48 -9.05 -2.99 1.16
N PHE A 49 -8.28 -2.93 2.25
CA PHE A 49 -8.04 -4.04 3.16
C PHE A 49 -9.04 -3.94 4.31
N GLN A 50 -9.71 -5.04 4.61
CA GLN A 50 -10.56 -5.18 5.78
C GLN A 50 -9.93 -6.20 6.74
N PHE A 51 -9.91 -5.85 8.02
CA PHE A 51 -9.50 -6.73 9.11
C PHE A 51 -10.73 -7.32 9.81
N ASP A 52 -10.54 -8.44 10.53
CA ASP A 52 -11.64 -9.06 11.27
C ASP A 52 -12.14 -8.15 12.40
N ASP A 53 -11.18 -7.62 13.16
CA ASP A 53 -11.34 -6.67 14.25
C ASP A 53 -10.53 -5.38 14.02
N VAL A 54 -10.69 -4.43 14.93
CA VAL A 54 -9.87 -3.21 14.96
C VAL A 54 -8.42 -3.60 15.24
N VAL A 55 -7.54 -3.23 14.31
CA VAL A 55 -6.09 -3.42 14.43
C VAL A 55 -5.43 -2.12 14.82
N TYR A 56 -4.32 -2.22 15.54
CA TYR A 56 -3.48 -1.09 15.92
C TYR A 56 -2.17 -1.19 15.16
N PHE A 57 -1.65 -0.09 14.63
CA PHE A 57 -0.38 -0.11 13.92
C PHE A 57 0.21 1.30 13.84
N ASN A 58 1.49 1.38 13.54
CA ASN A 58 2.24 2.64 13.50
C ASN A 58 3.21 2.69 12.32
N GLY A 59 3.04 1.80 11.35
CA GLY A 59 3.80 1.83 10.13
C GLY A 59 3.13 1.08 9.00
N ILE A 60 3.43 1.52 7.78
CA ILE A 60 3.02 0.89 6.53
C ILE A 60 4.29 0.71 5.70
N GLU A 61 4.46 -0.48 5.13
CA GLU A 61 5.56 -0.80 4.24
C GLU A 61 4.99 -1.18 2.87
N LEU A 62 5.52 -0.55 1.82
CA LEU A 62 5.17 -0.84 0.44
C LEU A 62 6.39 -1.46 -0.23
N LEU A 63 6.20 -2.69 -0.73
CA LEU A 63 7.22 -3.46 -1.44
C LEU A 63 6.99 -3.30 -2.96
N PRO A 64 8.06 -3.24 -3.77
CA PRO A 64 7.92 -3.28 -5.21
C PRO A 64 7.36 -4.62 -5.68
N GLY A 65 6.53 -4.59 -6.73
CA GLY A 65 6.04 -5.81 -7.38
C GLY A 65 7.17 -6.58 -8.07
N LYS A 66 6.88 -7.84 -8.46
CA LYS A 66 7.82 -8.73 -9.16
C LYS A 66 8.35 -8.14 -10.48
N ASP A 67 7.54 -7.30 -11.13
CA ASP A 67 7.87 -6.63 -12.39
C ASP A 67 8.70 -5.34 -12.20
N GLY A 68 9.18 -5.07 -10.99
CA GLY A 68 10.11 -3.99 -10.69
C GLY A 68 9.46 -2.65 -10.34
N LEU A 69 10.32 -1.63 -10.17
CA LEU A 69 9.93 -0.27 -9.74
C LEU A 69 9.16 0.52 -10.81
N ASP A 70 9.09 0.04 -12.04
CA ASP A 70 8.45 0.73 -13.15
C ASP A 70 6.94 0.92 -12.94
N PHE A 71 6.31 -0.03 -12.23
CA PHE A 71 4.89 -0.02 -11.89
C PHE A 71 4.58 0.59 -10.53
N PHE A 72 5.60 1.05 -9.79
CA PHE A 72 5.40 1.70 -8.50
C PHE A 72 4.76 3.08 -8.68
N PRO A 73 3.70 3.42 -7.91
CA PRO A 73 2.98 4.68 -8.11
C PRO A 73 3.80 5.90 -7.65
N ASP A 74 3.85 6.92 -8.51
CA ASP A 74 4.53 8.19 -8.21
C ASP A 74 3.73 9.07 -7.24
N SER A 75 2.42 8.80 -7.08
CA SER A 75 1.54 9.50 -6.14
C SER A 75 0.53 8.53 -5.55
N PHE A 76 0.44 8.49 -4.23
CA PHE A 76 -0.47 7.63 -3.49
C PHE A 76 -0.80 8.20 -2.13
N ARG A 77 -1.85 7.66 -1.51
CA ARG A 77 -2.24 7.96 -0.15
C ARG A 77 -2.83 6.74 0.54
N PHE A 78 -2.72 6.73 1.86
CA PHE A 78 -3.40 5.77 2.72
C PHE A 78 -4.48 6.47 3.53
N GLU A 79 -5.66 5.88 3.53
CA GLU A 79 -6.82 6.31 4.31
C GLU A 79 -7.22 5.20 5.29
N LEU A 80 -7.64 5.57 6.49
CA LEU A 80 -8.14 4.65 7.51
C LEU A 80 -9.64 4.80 7.71
N SER A 81 -10.29 3.71 8.11
CA SER A 81 -11.70 3.75 8.53
C SER A 81 -11.99 2.69 9.59
N HIS A 82 -12.95 2.98 10.47
CA HIS A 82 -13.50 2.02 11.44
C HIS A 82 -14.79 1.37 10.96
N ASP A 83 -15.54 2.03 10.08
CA ASP A 83 -16.88 1.62 9.63
C ASP A 83 -17.01 1.38 8.13
N GLY A 84 -15.96 1.65 7.36
CA GLY A 84 -15.91 1.56 5.90
C GLY A 84 -16.63 2.71 5.17
N LYS A 85 -17.19 3.69 5.89
CA LYS A 85 -17.94 4.83 5.34
C LYS A 85 -17.15 6.13 5.45
N TYR A 86 -16.59 6.41 6.62
CA TYR A 86 -15.76 7.61 6.84
C TYR A 86 -14.29 7.25 6.76
N TRP A 87 -13.55 8.00 5.95
CA TRP A 87 -12.16 7.71 5.62
C TRP A 87 -11.27 8.90 5.97
N GLU A 88 -10.22 8.64 6.75
CA GLU A 88 -9.27 9.66 7.21
C GLU A 88 -7.90 9.45 6.57
N PRO A 89 -7.34 10.44 5.84
CA PRO A 89 -6.01 10.31 5.27
C PRO A 89 -4.94 10.36 6.37
N ILE A 90 -4.08 9.34 6.42
CA ILE A 90 -2.96 9.26 7.38
C ILE A 90 -1.60 9.47 6.74
N LEU A 91 -1.51 9.27 5.42
CA LEU A 91 -0.30 9.42 4.65
C LEU A 91 -0.67 9.84 3.23
N GLN A 92 0.02 10.84 2.70
CA GLN A 92 -0.07 11.22 1.31
C GLN A 92 1.33 11.51 0.78
N GLU A 93 1.71 10.80 -0.28
CA GLU A 93 2.96 10.99 -0.98
C GLU A 93 2.68 11.51 -2.39
N SER A 94 3.31 12.63 -2.71
CA SER A 94 3.16 13.34 -3.98
C SER A 94 4.54 13.47 -4.61
N SER A 95 4.76 12.88 -5.78
CA SER A 95 6.08 12.81 -6.44
C SER A 95 7.10 11.94 -5.71
N PHE A 96 6.70 10.74 -5.29
CA PHE A 96 7.59 9.75 -4.73
C PHE A 96 8.70 9.42 -5.74
N ARG A 97 9.93 9.88 -5.48
CA ARG A 97 11.07 9.57 -6.33
C ARG A 97 11.48 8.13 -6.04
N LYS A 98 11.42 7.30 -7.08
CA LYS A 98 11.91 5.92 -7.10
C LYS A 98 13.41 5.90 -6.76
N SER A 99 13.75 6.00 -5.48
CA SER A 99 15.11 5.78 -5.01
C SER A 99 15.37 4.28 -5.13
N PHE A 100 16.54 3.88 -5.59
CA PHE A 100 16.97 2.51 -5.90
C PHE A 100 16.88 1.49 -4.74
N LYS A 101 16.21 1.80 -3.62
CA LYS A 101 16.04 0.92 -2.46
C LYS A 101 14.66 0.28 -2.42
N THR A 102 14.72 -1.01 -2.15
CA THR A 102 13.78 -2.11 -2.37
C THR A 102 12.57 -2.20 -1.44
N SER A 103 12.31 -1.21 -0.60
CA SER A 103 11.07 -1.09 0.16
C SER A 103 10.94 0.33 0.68
N ALA A 104 9.71 0.84 0.72
CA ALA A 104 9.41 2.14 1.30
C ALA A 104 8.56 1.94 2.54
N LYS A 105 9.06 2.42 3.68
CA LYS A 105 8.38 2.28 4.98
C LYS A 105 8.09 3.65 5.55
N TRP A 106 6.84 3.87 5.91
CA TRP A 106 6.36 5.06 6.60
C TRP A 106 5.98 4.71 8.01
N LEU A 107 6.34 5.59 8.93
CA LEU A 107 6.06 5.45 10.35
C LEU A 107 5.24 6.66 10.80
N PHE A 108 4.26 6.42 11.64
CA PHE A 108 3.36 7.44 12.15
C PHE A 108 2.99 7.13 13.60
N SER A 109 2.25 8.02 14.25
CA SER A 109 1.73 7.78 15.61
C SER A 109 0.87 6.52 15.63
N LEU A 110 0.91 5.75 16.72
CA LEU A 110 0.06 4.57 16.89
C LEU A 110 -1.39 4.93 16.62
N THR A 111 -1.97 4.29 15.62
CA THR A 111 -3.36 4.50 15.19
C THR A 111 -4.12 3.18 15.19
N SER A 112 -5.43 3.25 15.02
CA SER A 112 -6.32 2.09 14.94
C SER A 112 -7.23 2.20 13.74
N ALA A 113 -7.54 1.07 13.10
CA ALA A 113 -8.51 0.99 12.02
C ALA A 113 -9.07 -0.41 11.88
N ARG A 114 -10.24 -0.55 11.26
CA ARG A 114 -10.76 -1.83 10.76
C ARG A 114 -10.59 -1.97 9.24
N TYR A 115 -10.41 -0.85 8.57
CA TYR A 115 -10.20 -0.77 7.13
C TYR A 115 -9.02 0.14 6.83
N VAL A 116 -8.17 -0.29 5.90
CA VAL A 116 -7.10 0.52 5.32
C VAL A 116 -7.35 0.60 3.82
N LYS A 117 -7.39 1.81 3.27
CA LYS A 117 -7.49 2.03 1.83
C LYS A 117 -6.20 2.62 1.31
N PHE A 118 -5.60 1.92 0.37
CA PHE A 118 -4.54 2.44 -0.48
C PHE A 118 -5.15 3.04 -1.73
N VAL A 119 -4.84 4.30 -2.03
CA VAL A 119 -5.26 4.96 -3.26
C VAL A 119 -4.03 5.43 -4.01
N SER A 120 -3.87 4.99 -5.24
CA SER A 120 -2.73 5.35 -6.08
C SER A 120 -3.19 5.97 -7.40
N LYS A 121 -2.39 6.90 -7.91
CA LYS A 121 -2.57 7.44 -9.27
C LYS A 121 -1.53 6.80 -10.17
N ILE A 122 -1.99 6.00 -11.12
CA ILE A 122 -1.12 5.40 -12.13
C ILE A 122 -0.93 6.45 -13.24
N SER A 123 0.25 7.06 -13.28
CA SER A 123 0.54 8.17 -14.20
C SER A 123 1.18 7.73 -15.51
N ARG A 124 1.52 6.45 -15.70
CA ARG A 124 2.10 5.94 -16.94
C ARG A 124 1.52 4.59 -17.34
N LYS A 125 1.09 4.51 -18.61
CA LYS A 125 1.00 3.26 -19.37
C LYS A 125 2.38 2.60 -19.30
N ALA A 126 2.45 1.29 -19.08
CA ALA A 126 3.66 0.55 -19.41
C ALA A 126 4.00 0.92 -20.86
N SER A 127 5.05 1.70 -21.09
CA SER A 127 5.57 1.77 -22.44
C SER A 127 6.05 0.36 -22.71
N ASN A 128 5.38 -0.36 -23.61
CA ASN A 128 5.84 -1.63 -24.13
C ASN A 128 7.28 -1.41 -24.60
N GLY A 129 8.24 -1.72 -23.73
CA GLY A 129 9.64 -1.53 -23.97
C GLY A 129 10.11 -2.65 -24.86
N ARG A 130 9.91 -2.50 -26.17
CA ARG A 130 10.89 -3.03 -27.13
C ARG A 130 12.22 -2.38 -26.75
N GLY A 131 13.07 -3.15 -26.09
CA GLY A 131 14.43 -2.78 -25.75
C GLY A 131 15.37 -3.87 -26.27
N VAL A 132 15.82 -3.64 -27.50
CA VAL A 132 16.79 -4.39 -28.34
C VAL A 132 16.27 -5.65 -29.01
#